data_AF-A0A0F9BRQ2-F1
#
_entry.id   AF-A0A0F9BRQ2-F1
#
_cell.length_a   1.000
_cell.length_b   1.000
_cell.length_c   1.000
_cell.angle_alpha   90.00
_cell.angle_beta   90.00
_cell.angle_gamma   90.00
#
_symmetry.space_group_name_H-M   'P 1'
#
loop_
_entity.id
_entity.type
_entity.pdbx_description
1 polymer ?
#
loop_
_entity_poly.entity_id
_entity_poly.type
_entity_poly.pdbx_seq_one_letter_code
_entity_poly.pdbx_strand_id
1 'polypeptide(L)'
;VSAAEGLRMSIATEERLLKLIERQEDMLGIAGLGRANTATLHVSPYGDGSDGLSWRTAYQTPPDAFDACSADVNDLTLVLVAPGTYDFNLTGQPTWTQNIVVQGSHRDFVIFTNTHASASCVLRLEGLSAVQDITVTHIAADNGLLLWADGARANRLRFISSALTGAGVSLWLNGDEGKATDIDIEGNAAWTIGINILGARTHYEHIHIDDCGTGIWIHNAGADSNLFEDVFIHGCALGIDIDSGNEQHFKDILFLGNTRDVDDEVGDSHWVGIHGRFDVEILPDNFTGVTVNTGAANTYGADTELLSAASRDNPFRIVAVHVEPSTSEWYKLRLSDDGGTSFFDEIQFDGTKREGAAAPSGTEHIFNAGTRISGSVKDVSGGDNVKVWIEIQEC
;
A
#
# COMPACT_ATOMS: atom_id res chain seq x y z
N VAL A 1 -25.37 50.50 -41.80
CA VAL A 1 -25.37 49.24 -41.02
C VAL A 1 -26.79 48.74 -41.00
N SER A 2 -27.07 47.63 -41.67
CA SER A 2 -28.43 47.10 -41.73
C SER A 2 -28.88 46.58 -40.35
N ALA A 3 -30.19 46.55 -40.07
CA ALA A 3 -30.69 46.00 -38.80
C ALA A 3 -30.20 44.56 -38.53
N ALA A 4 -29.91 43.79 -39.59
CA ALA A 4 -29.32 42.46 -39.50
C ALA A 4 -27.85 42.45 -39.07
N GLU A 5 -27.04 43.45 -39.45
CA GLU A 5 -25.67 43.62 -38.95
C GLU A 5 -25.66 44.05 -37.48
N GLY A 6 -26.59 44.92 -37.08
CA GLY A 6 -26.74 45.33 -35.68
C GLY A 6 -27.07 44.16 -34.75
N LEU A 7 -27.98 43.28 -35.19
CA LEU A 7 -28.37 42.07 -34.44
C LEU A 7 -27.22 41.05 -34.35
N ARG A 8 -26.51 40.80 -35.45
CA ARG A 8 -25.34 39.89 -35.47
C ARG A 8 -24.22 40.37 -34.55
N MET A 9 -23.99 41.67 -34.50
CA MET A 9 -22.95 42.27 -33.66
C MET A 9 -23.35 42.24 -32.18
N SER A 10 -24.63 42.36 -31.83
CA SER A 10 -25.10 42.21 -30.44
C SER A 10 -24.96 40.76 -29.95
N ILE A 11 -25.38 39.77 -30.76
CA ILE A 11 -25.25 38.34 -30.42
C ILE A 11 -23.79 37.94 -30.20
N ALA A 12 -22.89 38.36 -31.10
CA ALA A 12 -21.46 38.09 -30.96
C ALA A 12 -20.84 38.74 -29.70
N THR A 13 -21.37 39.88 -29.27
CA THR A 13 -20.91 40.57 -28.06
C THR A 13 -21.41 39.85 -26.81
N GLU A 14 -22.67 39.41 -26.79
CA GLU A 14 -23.25 38.62 -25.69
C GLU A 14 -22.53 37.28 -25.52
N GLU A 15 -22.29 36.52 -26.59
CA GLU A 15 -21.53 35.27 -26.51
C GLU A 15 -20.11 35.48 -25.97
N ARG A 16 -19.46 36.58 -26.34
CA ARG A 16 -18.12 36.91 -25.86
C ARG A 16 -18.12 37.29 -24.38
N LEU A 17 -19.19 37.93 -23.90
CA LEU A 17 -19.36 38.29 -22.50
C LEU A 17 -19.64 37.06 -21.63
N LEU A 18 -20.51 36.15 -22.09
CA LEU A 18 -20.76 34.87 -21.43
C LEU A 18 -19.48 34.05 -21.27
N LYS A 19 -18.70 33.90 -22.35
CA LYS A 19 -17.40 33.21 -22.31
C LYS A 19 -16.41 33.84 -21.32
N LEU A 20 -16.46 35.15 -21.13
CA LEU A 20 -15.60 35.85 -20.17
C LEU A 20 -16.03 35.56 -18.72
N ILE A 21 -17.34 35.57 -18.46
CA ILE A 21 -17.90 35.26 -17.13
C ILE A 21 -17.59 33.82 -16.76
N GLU A 22 -17.83 32.86 -17.65
CA GLU A 22 -17.52 31.45 -17.45
C GLU A 22 -16.03 31.24 -17.10
N ARG A 23 -15.11 31.84 -17.86
CA ARG A 23 -13.67 31.77 -17.55
C ARG A 23 -13.31 32.38 -16.21
N GLN A 24 -14.00 33.43 -15.77
CA GLN A 24 -13.74 34.04 -14.46
C GLN A 24 -14.25 33.17 -13.31
N GLU A 25 -15.40 32.53 -13.46
CA GLU A 25 -15.94 31.58 -12.48
C GLU A 25 -15.03 30.34 -12.37
N ASP A 26 -14.56 29.81 -13.50
CA ASP A 26 -13.60 28.70 -13.52
C ASP A 26 -12.28 29.10 -12.87
N MET A 27 -11.73 30.28 -13.16
CA MET A 27 -10.50 30.76 -12.51
C MET A 27 -10.66 30.92 -10.99
N LEU A 28 -11.83 31.33 -10.50
CA LEU A 28 -12.09 31.42 -9.06
C LEU A 28 -12.20 30.04 -8.41
N GLY A 29 -12.79 29.06 -9.09
CA GLY A 29 -12.81 27.66 -8.64
C GLY A 29 -11.42 27.02 -8.63
N ILE A 30 -10.63 27.23 -9.68
CA ILE A 30 -9.27 26.68 -9.83
C ILE A 30 -8.30 27.32 -8.83
N ALA A 31 -8.42 28.63 -8.56
CA ALA A 31 -7.62 29.29 -7.53
C ALA A 31 -7.86 28.69 -6.13
N GLY A 32 -9.05 28.15 -5.87
CA GLY A 32 -9.37 27.42 -4.64
C GLY A 32 -8.64 26.08 -4.48
N LEU A 33 -8.14 25.49 -5.57
CA LEU A 33 -7.38 24.24 -5.55
C LEU A 33 -5.89 24.44 -5.21
N GLY A 34 -5.40 25.68 -5.22
CA GLY A 34 -4.02 26.01 -4.82
C GLY A 34 -2.91 25.44 -5.71
N ARG A 35 -3.21 25.03 -6.95
CA ARG A 35 -2.25 24.43 -7.89
C ARG A 35 -1.99 25.32 -9.10
N ALA A 36 -0.75 25.37 -9.56
CA ALA A 36 -0.36 26.03 -10.80
C ALA A 36 -0.43 25.01 -11.97
N ASN A 37 -1.50 25.06 -12.76
CA ASN A 37 -1.65 24.29 -14.00
C ASN A 37 -1.50 25.26 -15.19
N THR A 38 -0.91 24.79 -16.30
CA THR A 38 -0.72 25.63 -17.49
C THR A 38 -1.97 25.70 -18.37
N ALA A 39 -2.87 24.73 -18.25
CA ALA A 39 -4.16 24.70 -18.93
C ALA A 39 -5.26 24.03 -18.07
N THR A 40 -6.53 24.25 -18.46
CA THR A 40 -7.68 23.56 -17.88
C THR A 40 -8.65 23.15 -18.97
N LEU A 41 -9.09 21.89 -18.92
CA LEU A 41 -10.08 21.30 -19.81
C LEU A 41 -11.23 20.73 -18.97
N HIS A 42 -12.42 20.70 -19.57
CA HIS A 42 -13.64 20.19 -18.97
C HIS A 42 -14.11 18.95 -19.71
N VAL A 43 -14.61 17.98 -18.94
CA VAL A 43 -15.24 16.75 -19.43
C VAL A 43 -16.64 16.64 -18.83
N SER A 44 -17.65 16.48 -19.67
CA SER A 44 -19.04 16.33 -19.27
C SER A 44 -19.84 15.58 -20.33
N PRO A 45 -20.74 14.64 -19.97
CA PRO A 45 -21.61 13.97 -20.92
C PRO A 45 -22.57 14.94 -21.64
N TYR A 46 -22.73 16.16 -21.12
CA TYR A 46 -23.58 17.21 -21.69
C TYR A 46 -22.80 18.30 -22.44
N GLY A 47 -21.47 18.17 -22.54
CA GLY A 47 -20.65 19.06 -23.34
C GLY A 47 -20.93 18.89 -24.84
N ASP A 48 -20.64 19.93 -25.63
CA ASP A 48 -20.77 19.86 -27.09
C ASP A 48 -19.58 19.17 -27.80
N GLY A 49 -18.52 18.83 -27.05
CA GLY A 49 -17.36 18.08 -27.55
C GLY A 49 -16.36 18.89 -28.36
N SER A 50 -16.42 20.22 -28.36
CA SER A 50 -15.66 21.05 -29.30
C SER A 50 -14.21 21.38 -28.88
N ASP A 51 -13.97 21.90 -27.69
CA ASP A 51 -12.61 22.34 -27.27
C ASP A 51 -12.24 22.14 -25.80
N GLY A 52 -13.20 21.78 -24.94
CA GLY A 52 -12.97 21.57 -23.51
C GLY A 52 -12.76 22.84 -22.68
N LEU A 53 -12.80 24.04 -23.27
CA LEU A 53 -12.41 25.28 -22.59
C LEU A 53 -13.45 25.84 -21.61
N SER A 54 -14.69 25.35 -21.64
CA SER A 54 -15.72 25.59 -20.62
C SER A 54 -16.65 24.39 -20.50
N TRP A 55 -17.54 24.37 -19.49
CA TRP A 55 -18.54 23.31 -19.35
C TRP A 55 -19.46 23.15 -20.56
N ARG A 56 -19.74 24.23 -21.30
CA ARG A 56 -20.55 24.18 -22.52
C ARG A 56 -19.80 23.48 -23.64
N THR A 57 -18.51 23.77 -23.78
CA THR A 57 -17.65 23.22 -24.82
C THR A 57 -16.88 21.97 -24.37
N ALA A 58 -17.23 21.43 -23.20
CA ALA A 58 -16.58 20.30 -22.58
C ALA A 58 -16.48 19.11 -23.54
N TYR A 59 -15.37 18.38 -23.47
CA TYR A 59 -15.25 17.09 -24.12
C TYR A 59 -16.29 16.13 -23.53
N GLN A 60 -16.83 15.23 -24.34
CA GLN A 60 -17.85 14.29 -23.88
C GLN A 60 -17.23 13.09 -23.15
N THR A 61 -15.95 12.81 -23.42
CA THR A 61 -15.23 11.68 -22.83
C THR A 61 -13.86 12.13 -22.29
N PRO A 62 -13.34 11.48 -21.23
CA PRO A 62 -11.98 11.73 -20.74
C PRO A 62 -10.90 11.45 -21.80
N PRO A 63 -10.94 10.36 -22.60
CA PRO A 63 -10.00 10.13 -23.70
C PRO A 63 -9.79 11.34 -24.62
N ASP A 64 -10.88 11.98 -25.08
CA ASP A 64 -10.77 13.14 -25.98
C ASP A 64 -10.05 14.32 -25.31
N ALA A 65 -10.28 14.53 -24.00
CA ALA A 65 -9.61 15.57 -23.24
C ALA A 65 -8.13 15.23 -22.97
N PHE A 66 -7.82 13.96 -22.71
CA PHE A 66 -6.46 13.49 -22.46
C PHE A 66 -5.60 13.62 -23.73
N ASP A 67 -6.16 13.30 -24.90
CA ASP A 67 -5.49 13.50 -26.20
C ASP A 67 -5.18 14.98 -26.49
N ALA A 68 -5.98 15.90 -25.95
CA ALA A 68 -5.79 17.34 -26.09
C ALA A 68 -4.78 17.95 -25.09
N CYS A 69 -4.33 17.19 -24.09
CA CYS A 69 -3.37 17.67 -23.10
C CYS A 69 -1.95 17.79 -23.70
N SER A 70 -1.10 18.58 -23.05
CA SER A 70 0.31 18.74 -23.45
C SER A 70 1.19 17.65 -22.83
N ALA A 71 2.21 17.22 -23.59
CA ALA A 71 3.31 16.37 -23.11
C ALA A 71 4.62 17.16 -22.92
N ASP A 72 4.60 18.50 -23.08
CA ASP A 72 5.77 19.34 -22.77
C ASP A 72 6.10 19.24 -21.28
N VAL A 73 7.38 19.08 -20.96
CA VAL A 73 7.87 18.92 -19.59
C VAL A 73 7.50 20.09 -18.66
N ASN A 74 7.24 21.28 -19.22
CA ASN A 74 6.86 22.47 -18.45
C ASN A 74 5.34 22.71 -18.40
N ASP A 75 4.56 21.84 -19.05
CA ASP A 75 3.11 21.92 -19.08
C ASP A 75 2.47 20.89 -18.15
N LEU A 76 1.34 21.29 -17.56
CA LEU A 76 0.48 20.43 -16.77
C LEU A 76 -0.98 20.86 -16.99
N THR A 77 -1.79 19.97 -17.54
CA THR A 77 -3.20 20.26 -17.84
C THR A 77 -4.10 19.69 -16.75
N LEU A 78 -4.95 20.54 -16.18
CA LEU A 78 -6.03 20.11 -15.29
C LEU A 78 -7.25 19.70 -16.11
N VAL A 79 -7.73 18.47 -15.92
CA VAL A 79 -8.95 17.95 -16.52
C VAL A 79 -10.02 17.84 -15.43
N LEU A 80 -11.00 18.74 -15.47
CA LEU A 80 -12.15 18.76 -14.57
C LEU A 80 -13.25 17.85 -15.14
N VAL A 81 -13.72 16.89 -14.35
CA VAL A 81 -14.69 15.90 -14.78
C VAL A 81 -15.99 16.06 -14.01
N ALA A 82 -17.07 16.34 -14.75
CA ALA A 82 -18.42 16.42 -14.22
C ALA A 82 -18.91 15.04 -13.76
N PRO A 83 -19.91 14.98 -12.85
CA PRO A 83 -20.55 13.72 -12.47
C PRO A 83 -21.03 12.92 -13.68
N GLY A 84 -20.75 11.62 -13.69
CA GLY A 84 -21.11 10.73 -14.78
C GLY A 84 -20.34 9.41 -14.74
N THR A 85 -20.83 8.45 -15.52
CA THR A 85 -20.09 7.22 -15.85
C THR A 85 -19.50 7.38 -17.24
N TYR A 86 -18.19 7.25 -17.33
CA TYR A 86 -17.43 7.41 -18.56
C TYR A 86 -16.83 6.06 -18.94
N ASP A 87 -17.42 5.43 -19.95
CA ASP A 87 -16.89 4.24 -20.57
C ASP A 87 -15.93 4.62 -21.69
N PHE A 88 -14.68 4.21 -21.55
CA PHE A 88 -13.62 4.54 -22.51
C PHE A 88 -13.80 3.71 -23.78
N ASN A 89 -14.26 2.46 -23.65
CA ASN A 89 -14.44 1.51 -24.76
C ASN A 89 -13.22 1.45 -25.72
N LEU A 90 -12.02 1.30 -25.16
CA LEU A 90 -10.75 1.23 -25.89
C LEU A 90 -10.07 -0.14 -25.73
N THR A 91 -9.48 -0.63 -26.82
CA THR A 91 -8.72 -1.89 -26.85
C THR A 91 -7.41 -1.81 -26.05
N GLY A 92 -6.93 -2.93 -25.53
CA GLY A 92 -5.57 -3.05 -24.99
C GLY A 92 -5.37 -2.26 -23.71
N GLN A 93 -4.21 -1.58 -23.59
CA GLN A 93 -3.94 -0.65 -22.49
C GLN A 93 -4.03 0.78 -23.03
N PRO A 94 -5.18 1.46 -22.90
CA PRO A 94 -5.28 2.84 -23.35
C PRO A 94 -4.30 3.71 -22.55
N THR A 95 -3.37 4.34 -23.26
CA THR A 95 -2.17 4.96 -22.70
C THR A 95 -2.04 6.40 -23.14
N TRP A 96 -1.82 7.29 -22.19
CA TRP A 96 -1.55 8.71 -22.44
C TRP A 96 -0.19 9.12 -21.86
N THR A 97 0.63 9.75 -22.67
CA THR A 97 1.97 10.25 -22.30
C THR A 97 1.96 11.72 -21.88
N GLN A 98 0.79 12.36 -21.95
CA GLN A 98 0.58 13.75 -21.57
C GLN A 98 0.68 13.97 -20.05
N ASN A 99 1.00 15.20 -19.65
CA ASN A 99 1.04 15.63 -18.25
C ASN A 99 -0.37 16.09 -17.82
N ILE A 100 -1.01 15.29 -16.97
CA ILE A 100 -2.45 15.38 -16.69
C ILE A 100 -2.72 15.36 -15.18
N VAL A 101 -3.51 16.33 -14.70
CA VAL A 101 -4.21 16.23 -13.43
C VAL A 101 -5.68 15.94 -13.71
N VAL A 102 -6.18 14.77 -13.32
CA VAL A 102 -7.60 14.42 -13.40
C VAL A 102 -8.27 14.73 -12.08
N GLN A 103 -9.32 15.54 -12.09
CA GLN A 103 -10.11 15.92 -10.94
C GLN A 103 -11.59 15.59 -11.20
N GLY A 104 -12.09 14.55 -10.55
CA GLY A 104 -13.53 14.30 -10.51
C GLY A 104 -14.25 15.24 -9.54
N SER A 105 -15.57 15.30 -9.63
CA SER A 105 -16.38 16.11 -8.71
C SER A 105 -16.49 15.48 -7.31
N HIS A 106 -16.42 14.15 -7.23
CA HIS A 106 -16.36 13.32 -6.03
C HIS A 106 -16.13 11.87 -6.44
N ARG A 107 -15.46 11.05 -5.62
CA ARG A 107 -15.18 9.64 -5.96
C ARG A 107 -16.43 8.83 -6.27
N ASP A 108 -17.54 9.07 -5.56
CA ASP A 108 -18.81 8.38 -5.82
C ASP A 108 -19.63 8.92 -7.02
N PHE A 109 -19.21 10.04 -7.63
CA PHE A 109 -20.00 10.72 -8.67
C PHE A 109 -19.36 10.61 -10.06
N VAL A 110 -18.06 10.37 -10.13
CA VAL A 110 -17.32 10.23 -11.39
C VAL A 110 -16.76 8.81 -11.47
N ILE A 111 -17.26 8.03 -12.42
CA ILE A 111 -16.92 6.61 -12.57
C ILE A 111 -16.23 6.41 -13.91
N PHE A 112 -15.02 5.86 -13.90
CA PHE A 112 -14.29 5.43 -15.09
C PHE A 112 -14.40 3.91 -15.25
N THR A 113 -14.65 3.48 -16.48
CA THR A 113 -14.66 2.07 -16.85
C THR A 113 -14.19 1.90 -18.29
N ASN A 114 -13.87 0.67 -18.70
CA ASN A 114 -13.52 0.37 -20.07
C ASN A 114 -14.18 -0.95 -20.48
N THR A 115 -15.34 -0.88 -21.15
CA THR A 115 -16.13 -2.06 -21.47
C THR A 115 -15.66 -2.84 -22.70
N HIS A 116 -14.57 -2.41 -23.32
CA HIS A 116 -14.08 -3.05 -24.54
C HIS A 116 -13.59 -4.47 -24.25
N ALA A 117 -14.03 -5.45 -25.05
CA ALA A 117 -13.78 -6.88 -24.79
C ALA A 117 -12.29 -7.30 -24.80
N SER A 118 -11.42 -6.49 -25.40
CA SER A 118 -9.96 -6.67 -25.41
C SER A 118 -9.21 -5.64 -24.57
N ALA A 119 -9.90 -4.88 -23.73
CA ALA A 119 -9.26 -4.04 -22.74
C ALA A 119 -8.45 -4.92 -21.77
N SER A 120 -7.31 -4.41 -21.35
CA SER A 120 -6.44 -4.99 -20.33
C SER A 120 -6.09 -3.96 -19.25
N CYS A 121 -6.64 -2.75 -19.37
CA CYS A 121 -6.57 -1.67 -18.40
C CYS A 121 -7.74 -0.70 -18.62
N VAL A 122 -8.23 -0.06 -17.55
CA VAL A 122 -9.16 1.07 -17.65
C VAL A 122 -8.41 2.33 -18.07
N LEU A 123 -7.34 2.68 -17.36
CA LEU A 123 -6.58 3.92 -17.59
C LEU A 123 -5.09 3.73 -17.27
N ARG A 124 -4.22 4.04 -18.23
CA ARG A 124 -2.77 4.16 -18.04
C ARG A 124 -2.27 5.56 -18.38
N LEU A 125 -1.58 6.21 -17.44
CA LEU A 125 -0.92 7.51 -17.61
C LEU A 125 0.59 7.35 -17.44
N GLU A 126 1.36 7.81 -18.41
CA GLU A 126 2.83 7.71 -18.43
C GLU A 126 3.54 9.07 -18.30
N GLY A 127 2.81 10.18 -18.46
CA GLY A 127 3.32 11.52 -18.15
C GLY A 127 3.18 11.87 -16.66
N LEU A 128 3.57 13.09 -16.30
CA LEU A 128 3.38 13.63 -14.95
C LEU A 128 1.89 13.61 -14.63
N SER A 129 1.49 12.77 -13.69
CA SER A 129 0.07 12.44 -13.50
C SER A 129 -0.37 12.53 -12.06
N ALA A 130 -1.56 13.11 -11.87
CA ALA A 130 -2.29 13.06 -10.62
C ALA A 130 -3.76 12.73 -10.91
N VAL A 131 -4.33 11.76 -10.21
CA VAL A 131 -5.74 11.37 -10.36
C VAL A 131 -6.41 11.48 -9.00
N GLN A 132 -7.53 12.20 -8.94
CA GLN A 132 -8.24 12.40 -7.69
C GLN A 132 -9.76 12.50 -7.84
N ASP A 133 -10.47 12.05 -6.79
CA ASP A 133 -11.93 12.12 -6.65
C ASP A 133 -12.70 11.38 -7.76
N ILE A 134 -12.27 10.17 -8.10
CA ILE A 134 -12.97 9.28 -9.05
C ILE A 134 -13.09 7.86 -8.50
N THR A 135 -14.05 7.11 -9.04
CA THR A 135 -14.12 5.65 -8.94
C THR A 135 -13.60 5.01 -10.23
N VAL A 136 -12.82 3.95 -10.13
CA VAL A 136 -12.43 3.08 -11.24
C VAL A 136 -13.16 1.74 -11.08
N THR A 137 -13.91 1.33 -12.10
CA THR A 137 -14.68 0.07 -12.07
C THR A 137 -14.19 -0.89 -13.15
N HIS A 138 -13.77 -2.05 -12.70
CA HIS A 138 -13.39 -3.18 -13.54
C HIS A 138 -14.62 -3.89 -14.11
N ILE A 139 -14.50 -4.45 -15.31
CA ILE A 139 -15.61 -5.18 -15.98
C ILE A 139 -15.21 -6.54 -16.54
N ALA A 140 -13.90 -6.80 -16.72
CA ALA A 140 -13.35 -8.09 -17.14
C ALA A 140 -11.99 -8.33 -16.47
N ALA A 141 -11.17 -9.26 -16.95
CA ALA A 141 -9.78 -9.41 -16.50
C ALA A 141 -8.93 -8.24 -17.03
N ASP A 142 -8.95 -7.13 -16.31
CA ASP A 142 -8.26 -5.89 -16.66
C ASP A 142 -7.59 -5.27 -15.42
N ASN A 143 -6.61 -4.39 -15.66
CA ASN A 143 -6.08 -3.53 -14.61
C ASN A 143 -6.92 -2.25 -14.49
N GLY A 144 -6.90 -1.62 -13.32
CA GLY A 144 -7.66 -0.41 -13.02
C GLY A 144 -6.89 0.82 -13.46
N LEU A 145 -6.15 1.41 -12.51
CA LEU A 145 -5.36 2.62 -12.72
C LEU A 145 -3.86 2.33 -12.67
N LEU A 146 -3.18 2.62 -13.78
CA LEU A 146 -1.74 2.53 -13.91
C LEU A 146 -1.14 3.93 -14.05
N LEU A 147 -0.32 4.35 -13.08
CA LEU A 147 0.45 5.61 -13.16
C LEU A 147 1.94 5.30 -13.21
N TRP A 148 2.57 5.65 -14.33
CA TRP A 148 3.90 5.13 -14.70
C TRP A 148 5.05 6.09 -14.44
N ALA A 149 4.78 7.39 -14.37
CA ALA A 149 5.80 8.42 -14.16
C ALA A 149 6.22 8.53 -12.69
N ASP A 150 7.46 8.96 -12.48
CA ASP A 150 7.94 9.39 -11.17
C ASP A 150 7.08 10.54 -10.63
N GLY A 151 6.86 10.57 -9.32
CA GLY A 151 6.05 11.60 -8.69
C GLY A 151 4.54 11.48 -8.97
N ALA A 152 4.06 10.36 -9.51
CA ALA A 152 2.64 10.11 -9.73
C ALA A 152 1.83 10.22 -8.42
N ARG A 153 0.57 10.67 -8.53
CA ARG A 153 -0.33 10.87 -7.37
C ARG A 153 -1.69 10.22 -7.59
N ALA A 154 -2.14 9.42 -6.63
CA ALA A 154 -3.50 8.89 -6.54
C ALA A 154 -4.13 9.38 -5.22
N ASN A 155 -5.24 10.12 -5.26
CA ASN A 155 -5.85 10.66 -4.03
C ASN A 155 -7.36 10.51 -4.02
N ARG A 156 -7.95 10.07 -2.90
CA ARG A 156 -9.42 9.98 -2.75
C ARG A 156 -10.04 9.17 -3.88
N LEU A 157 -9.52 7.97 -4.11
CA LEU A 157 -9.98 7.09 -5.17
C LEU A 157 -10.74 5.92 -4.59
N ARG A 158 -11.71 5.42 -5.35
CA ARG A 158 -12.34 4.13 -5.07
C ARG A 158 -12.11 3.17 -6.24
N PHE A 159 -11.82 1.93 -5.95
CA PHE A 159 -11.71 0.84 -6.91
C PHE A 159 -12.81 -0.17 -6.65
N ILE A 160 -13.57 -0.52 -7.68
CA ILE A 160 -14.60 -1.57 -7.62
C ILE A 160 -14.20 -2.67 -8.59
N SER A 161 -13.72 -3.76 -8.01
CA SER A 161 -13.07 -4.89 -8.70
C SER A 161 -13.78 -6.22 -8.47
N SER A 162 -14.90 -6.22 -7.75
CA SER A 162 -15.71 -7.41 -7.46
C SER A 162 -16.22 -8.15 -8.71
N ALA A 163 -16.31 -7.44 -9.85
CA ALA A 163 -16.69 -7.99 -11.14
C ALA A 163 -15.54 -8.67 -11.93
N LEU A 164 -14.30 -8.68 -11.44
CA LEU A 164 -13.19 -9.35 -12.11
C LEU A 164 -13.50 -10.85 -12.33
N THR A 165 -13.21 -11.33 -13.55
CA THR A 165 -13.37 -12.74 -13.95
C THR A 165 -12.03 -13.46 -14.15
N GLY A 166 -10.93 -12.76 -13.90
CA GLY A 166 -9.55 -13.24 -13.97
C GLY A 166 -8.62 -12.19 -13.37
N ALA A 167 -7.33 -12.53 -13.26
CA ALA A 167 -6.33 -11.71 -12.57
C ALA A 167 -6.30 -10.25 -13.07
N GLY A 168 -6.28 -9.31 -12.14
CA GLY A 168 -6.21 -7.87 -12.42
C GLY A 168 -5.72 -7.08 -11.21
N VAL A 169 -5.09 -5.94 -11.50
CA VAL A 169 -4.56 -5.01 -10.49
C VAL A 169 -5.46 -3.79 -10.38
N SER A 170 -5.89 -3.39 -9.17
CA SER A 170 -6.67 -2.17 -9.00
C SER A 170 -5.82 -0.90 -9.15
N LEU A 171 -4.76 -0.77 -8.34
CA LEU A 171 -3.86 0.38 -8.37
C LEU A 171 -2.41 -0.07 -8.59
N TRP A 172 -1.74 0.57 -9.54
CA TRP A 172 -0.32 0.36 -9.81
C TRP A 172 0.40 1.70 -9.98
N LEU A 173 1.28 2.02 -9.02
CA LEU A 173 2.23 3.13 -9.11
C LEU A 173 3.61 2.54 -9.44
N ASN A 174 4.11 2.82 -10.64
CA ASN A 174 5.34 2.21 -11.15
C ASN A 174 6.55 3.17 -11.13
N GLY A 175 6.33 4.48 -11.00
CA GLY A 175 7.40 5.47 -10.90
C GLY A 175 7.86 5.68 -9.47
N ASP A 176 9.09 6.16 -9.31
CA ASP A 176 9.65 6.52 -8.01
C ASP A 176 8.99 7.77 -7.43
N GLU A 177 9.04 7.92 -6.11
CA GLU A 177 8.47 9.05 -5.38
C GLU A 177 6.96 9.21 -5.60
N GLY A 178 6.26 8.13 -5.93
CA GLY A 178 4.81 8.08 -6.01
C GLY A 178 4.14 8.34 -4.66
N LYS A 179 2.87 8.74 -4.68
CA LYS A 179 2.03 8.77 -3.47
C LYS A 179 0.59 8.36 -3.76
N ALA A 180 0.05 7.46 -2.95
CA ALA A 180 -1.36 7.11 -2.88
C ALA A 180 -1.92 7.51 -1.51
N THR A 181 -3.02 8.26 -1.46
CA THR A 181 -3.65 8.68 -0.19
C THR A 181 -5.18 8.53 -0.25
N ASP A 182 -5.81 8.03 0.82
CA ASP A 182 -7.28 7.90 0.92
C ASP A 182 -7.82 7.07 -0.26
N ILE A 183 -7.47 5.79 -0.26
CA ILE A 183 -7.82 4.85 -1.32
C ILE A 183 -8.69 3.73 -0.75
N ASP A 184 -9.87 3.54 -1.34
CA ASP A 184 -10.78 2.44 -1.02
C ASP A 184 -10.73 1.40 -2.15
N ILE A 185 -10.48 0.12 -1.84
CA ILE A 185 -10.45 -0.97 -2.82
C ILE A 185 -11.43 -2.05 -2.40
N GLU A 186 -12.43 -2.32 -3.24
CA GLU A 186 -13.36 -3.44 -3.10
C GLU A 186 -13.03 -4.50 -4.16
N GLY A 187 -12.46 -5.62 -3.71
CA GLY A 187 -11.85 -6.65 -4.54
C GLY A 187 -12.76 -7.80 -4.98
N ASN A 188 -12.12 -8.75 -5.67
CA ASN A 188 -12.54 -10.12 -5.82
C ASN A 188 -11.50 -11.04 -5.20
N ALA A 189 -11.90 -11.86 -4.22
CA ALA A 189 -11.01 -12.64 -3.36
C ALA A 189 -10.19 -13.72 -4.09
N ALA A 190 -10.47 -13.99 -5.36
CA ALA A 190 -9.70 -14.93 -6.17
C ALA A 190 -8.77 -14.24 -7.18
N TRP A 191 -9.04 -12.99 -7.56
CA TRP A 191 -8.51 -12.42 -8.79
C TRP A 191 -7.91 -11.02 -8.65
N THR A 192 -8.25 -10.27 -7.61
CA THR A 192 -7.76 -8.90 -7.45
C THR A 192 -6.45 -8.86 -6.69
N ILE A 193 -5.47 -8.19 -7.29
CA ILE A 193 -4.36 -7.56 -6.56
C ILE A 193 -4.79 -6.12 -6.27
N GLY A 194 -4.91 -5.74 -5.01
CA GLY A 194 -5.35 -4.40 -4.63
C GLY A 194 -4.33 -3.35 -5.08
N ILE A 195 -3.12 -3.44 -4.52
CA ILE A 195 -1.99 -2.57 -4.85
C ILE A 195 -0.83 -3.43 -5.37
N ASN A 196 -0.31 -3.06 -6.53
CA ASN A 196 0.86 -3.70 -7.12
C ASN A 196 2.06 -2.76 -7.14
N ILE A 197 3.19 -3.22 -6.63
CA ILE A 197 4.46 -2.51 -6.61
C ILE A 197 5.48 -3.33 -7.36
N LEU A 198 5.92 -2.81 -8.51
CA LEU A 198 6.94 -3.43 -9.36
C LEU A 198 8.13 -2.50 -9.49
N GLY A 199 9.10 -2.61 -8.59
CA GLY A 199 10.36 -1.86 -8.70
C GLY A 199 10.26 -0.36 -8.43
N ALA A 200 9.28 0.10 -7.66
CA ALA A 200 9.04 1.52 -7.37
C ALA A 200 9.21 1.83 -5.88
N ARG A 201 9.64 3.06 -5.56
CA ARG A 201 9.62 3.64 -4.20
C ARG A 201 8.46 4.60 -4.02
N THR A 202 7.43 4.20 -3.28
CA THR A 202 6.16 4.93 -3.15
C THR A 202 5.67 4.99 -1.71
N HIS A 203 4.93 6.05 -1.38
CA HIS A 203 4.23 6.21 -0.11
C HIS A 203 2.72 5.95 -0.26
N TYR A 204 2.17 5.06 0.57
CA TYR A 204 0.77 4.70 0.68
C TYR A 204 0.24 5.10 2.07
N GLU A 205 -0.79 5.93 2.13
CA GLU A 205 -1.33 6.49 3.39
C GLU A 205 -2.86 6.42 3.40
N HIS A 206 -3.49 6.01 4.51
CA HIS A 206 -4.95 5.91 4.63
C HIS A 206 -5.54 5.02 3.53
N ILE A 207 -5.24 3.73 3.57
CA ILE A 207 -5.65 2.78 2.54
C ILE A 207 -6.60 1.75 3.16
N HIS A 208 -7.74 1.49 2.50
CA HIS A 208 -8.66 0.42 2.86
C HIS A 208 -8.77 -0.57 1.70
N ILE A 209 -8.43 -1.84 1.95
CA ILE A 209 -8.51 -2.94 0.99
C ILE A 209 -9.44 -4.03 1.53
N ASP A 210 -10.50 -4.34 0.78
CA ASP A 210 -11.47 -5.39 1.08
C ASP A 210 -11.48 -6.48 0.01
N ASP A 211 -11.61 -7.74 0.42
CA ASP A 211 -11.98 -8.89 -0.42
C ASP A 211 -11.09 -9.09 -1.66
N CYS A 212 -9.78 -8.86 -1.55
CA CYS A 212 -8.81 -9.12 -2.63
C CYS A 212 -8.22 -10.53 -2.57
N GLY A 213 -7.71 -11.02 -3.70
CA GLY A 213 -6.85 -12.21 -3.70
C GLY A 213 -5.54 -11.92 -2.97
N THR A 214 -4.88 -10.83 -3.36
CA THR A 214 -3.74 -10.27 -2.64
C THR A 214 -4.01 -8.79 -2.38
N GLY A 215 -3.92 -8.34 -1.12
CA GLY A 215 -4.14 -6.94 -0.78
C GLY A 215 -3.05 -6.05 -1.36
N ILE A 216 -1.81 -6.28 -0.93
CA ILE A 216 -0.61 -5.57 -1.40
C ILE A 216 0.39 -6.60 -1.90
N TRP A 217 0.91 -6.39 -3.11
CA TRP A 217 1.97 -7.23 -3.68
C TRP A 217 3.21 -6.41 -4.01
N ILE A 218 4.32 -6.75 -3.37
CA ILE A 218 5.64 -6.13 -3.56
C ILE A 218 6.55 -7.14 -4.23
N HIS A 219 6.95 -6.85 -5.47
CA HIS A 219 7.81 -7.74 -6.23
C HIS A 219 8.76 -6.97 -7.15
N ASN A 220 9.74 -7.71 -7.67
CA ASN A 220 10.98 -7.23 -8.29
C ASN A 220 11.96 -6.52 -7.34
N ALA A 221 13.25 -6.84 -7.49
CA ALA A 221 14.35 -6.44 -6.61
C ALA A 221 14.63 -4.93 -6.51
N GLY A 222 13.93 -4.08 -7.27
CA GLY A 222 14.03 -2.62 -7.17
C GLY A 222 12.93 -1.98 -6.33
N ALA A 223 12.01 -2.78 -5.76
CA ALA A 223 10.86 -2.28 -5.02
C ALA A 223 11.25 -1.87 -3.60
N ASP A 224 12.31 -1.10 -3.42
CA ASP A 224 12.89 -0.78 -2.13
C ASP A 224 12.28 0.48 -1.49
N SER A 225 12.34 0.56 -0.16
CA SER A 225 12.02 1.77 0.62
C SER A 225 10.58 2.29 0.48
N ASN A 226 9.59 1.42 0.26
CA ASN A 226 8.19 1.84 0.28
C ASN A 226 7.72 2.12 1.71
N LEU A 227 6.79 3.06 1.85
CA LEU A 227 6.15 3.38 3.13
C LEU A 227 4.65 3.15 3.04
N PHE A 228 4.12 2.39 4.00
CA PHE A 228 2.70 2.14 4.20
C PHE A 228 2.31 2.61 5.59
N GLU A 229 1.36 3.54 5.67
CA GLU A 229 0.89 4.14 6.92
C GLU A 229 -0.63 4.13 7.00
N ASP A 230 -1.19 3.64 8.11
CA ASP A 230 -2.63 3.55 8.36
C ASP A 230 -3.36 2.80 7.23
N VAL A 231 -3.13 1.48 7.20
CA VAL A 231 -3.68 0.57 6.20
C VAL A 231 -4.58 -0.45 6.86
N PHE A 232 -5.82 -0.57 6.38
CA PHE A 232 -6.76 -1.60 6.79
C PHE A 232 -6.95 -2.62 5.66
N ILE A 233 -6.67 -3.89 5.95
CA ILE A 233 -6.77 -5.00 5.00
C ILE A 233 -7.72 -6.05 5.56
N HIS A 234 -8.82 -6.29 4.85
CA HIS A 234 -9.89 -7.14 5.33
C HIS A 234 -10.42 -8.12 4.29
N GLY A 235 -10.76 -9.33 4.74
CA GLY A 235 -11.41 -10.36 3.91
C GLY A 235 -10.55 -10.89 2.75
N CYS A 236 -9.25 -10.60 2.71
CA CYS A 236 -8.37 -10.99 1.61
C CYS A 236 -7.93 -12.46 1.73
N ALA A 237 -7.61 -13.11 0.60
CA ALA A 237 -6.96 -14.42 0.66
C ALA A 237 -5.54 -14.29 1.21
N LEU A 238 -4.80 -13.29 0.75
CA LEU A 238 -3.51 -12.86 1.29
C LEU A 238 -3.53 -11.34 1.52
N GLY A 239 -3.11 -10.89 2.70
CA GLY A 239 -3.01 -9.47 3.03
C GLY A 239 -1.86 -8.78 2.30
N ILE A 240 -0.62 -9.15 2.65
CA ILE A 240 0.62 -8.59 2.08
C ILE A 240 1.51 -9.74 1.58
N ASP A 241 1.98 -9.60 0.35
CA ASP A 241 2.90 -10.52 -0.32
C ASP A 241 4.20 -9.76 -0.66
N ILE A 242 5.35 -10.25 -0.18
CA ILE A 242 6.65 -9.56 -0.30
C ILE A 242 7.70 -10.45 -0.98
N ASP A 243 7.44 -10.85 -2.22
CA ASP A 243 8.35 -11.62 -3.07
C ASP A 243 9.78 -11.05 -3.23
N SER A 244 9.97 -9.73 -3.01
CA SER A 244 11.30 -9.09 -3.09
C SER A 244 11.27 -7.62 -2.64
N GLY A 245 12.47 -7.03 -2.54
CA GLY A 245 12.69 -5.63 -2.16
C GLY A 245 13.32 -5.57 -0.76
N ASN A 246 13.72 -4.38 -0.33
CA ASN A 246 14.30 -4.13 0.99
C ASN A 246 13.79 -2.81 1.55
N GLU A 247 13.95 -2.65 2.85
CA GLU A 247 13.56 -1.46 3.60
C GLU A 247 12.06 -1.13 3.43
N GLN A 248 11.17 -2.13 3.42
CA GLN A 248 9.74 -1.82 3.43
C GLN A 248 9.35 -1.27 4.81
N HIS A 249 8.59 -0.19 4.88
CA HIS A 249 8.13 0.38 6.13
C HIS A 249 6.62 0.21 6.26
N PHE A 250 6.20 -0.66 7.17
CA PHE A 250 4.80 -0.90 7.51
C PHE A 250 4.50 -0.29 8.87
N LYS A 251 3.59 0.69 8.89
CA LYS A 251 3.19 1.42 10.08
C LYS A 251 1.68 1.43 10.22
N ASP A 252 1.19 1.05 11.40
CA ASP A 252 -0.23 1.09 11.76
C ASP A 252 -1.09 0.29 10.75
N ILE A 253 -0.77 -1.01 10.62
CA ILE A 253 -1.48 -1.92 9.72
C ILE A 253 -2.47 -2.75 10.53
N LEU A 254 -3.73 -2.76 10.11
CA LEU A 254 -4.79 -3.58 10.69
C LEU A 254 -5.26 -4.64 9.69
N PHE A 255 -5.07 -5.90 10.06
CA PHE A 255 -5.60 -7.05 9.38
C PHE A 255 -6.89 -7.54 10.05
N LEU A 256 -7.89 -7.90 9.26
CA LEU A 256 -9.12 -8.49 9.77
C LEU A 256 -9.71 -9.54 8.81
N GLY A 257 -9.87 -10.78 9.28
CA GLY A 257 -10.61 -11.79 8.53
C GLY A 257 -9.95 -12.26 7.23
N ASN A 258 -8.66 -11.97 7.02
CA ASN A 258 -7.90 -12.54 5.92
C ASN A 258 -7.64 -14.03 6.18
N THR A 259 -7.35 -14.78 5.11
CA THR A 259 -6.91 -16.19 5.25
C THR A 259 -5.45 -16.28 5.69
N ARG A 260 -4.60 -15.39 5.18
CA ARG A 260 -3.21 -15.17 5.57
C ARG A 260 -2.94 -13.66 5.58
N ASP A 261 -2.24 -13.16 6.60
CA ASP A 261 -1.97 -11.74 6.76
C ASP A 261 -0.70 -11.33 6.00
N VAL A 262 0.42 -12.02 6.22
CA VAL A 262 1.69 -11.83 5.48
C VAL A 262 2.19 -13.16 4.89
N ASP A 263 2.83 -13.11 3.73
CA ASP A 263 3.49 -14.26 3.08
C ASP A 263 4.82 -13.87 2.44
N ASP A 264 5.70 -14.88 2.35
CA ASP A 264 6.94 -14.87 1.56
C ASP A 264 7.80 -13.63 1.79
N GLU A 265 8.03 -13.21 3.04
CA GLU A 265 8.85 -12.02 3.29
C GLU A 265 10.30 -12.22 2.80
N VAL A 266 10.66 -11.46 1.76
CA VAL A 266 12.03 -11.36 1.25
C VAL A 266 12.61 -9.99 1.58
N GLY A 267 13.86 -10.01 2.05
CA GLY A 267 14.62 -8.81 2.37
C GLY A 267 14.36 -8.31 3.79
N ASP A 268 14.71 -7.05 4.01
CA ASP A 268 14.54 -6.41 5.33
C ASP A 268 13.31 -5.49 5.33
N SER A 269 12.46 -5.61 6.35
CA SER A 269 11.33 -4.71 6.56
C SER A 269 11.33 -4.11 7.96
N HIS A 270 10.55 -3.04 8.13
CA HIS A 270 10.31 -2.34 9.37
C HIS A 270 8.82 -2.39 9.69
N TRP A 271 8.49 -3.07 10.78
CA TRP A 271 7.11 -3.33 11.17
C TRP A 271 6.78 -2.60 12.48
N VAL A 272 5.80 -1.70 12.46
CA VAL A 272 5.38 -0.91 13.64
C VAL A 272 3.87 -0.83 13.68
N GLY A 273 3.25 -1.10 14.85
CA GLY A 273 1.80 -0.98 14.99
C GLY A 273 1.03 -2.00 14.14
N ILE A 274 1.50 -3.25 14.09
CA ILE A 274 0.85 -4.33 13.33
C ILE A 274 -0.19 -5.04 14.20
N HIS A 275 -1.43 -5.04 13.73
CA HIS A 275 -2.59 -5.57 14.43
C HIS A 275 -3.34 -6.55 13.55
N GLY A 276 -3.76 -7.68 14.11
CA GLY A 276 -4.40 -8.74 13.34
C GLY A 276 -4.68 -9.98 14.18
N ARG A 277 -5.19 -11.02 13.51
CA ARG A 277 -5.35 -12.33 14.13
C ARG A 277 -4.19 -13.21 13.69
N PHE A 278 -3.21 -13.30 14.57
CA PHE A 278 -2.01 -14.08 14.36
C PHE A 278 -2.02 -15.33 15.26
N ASP A 279 -1.70 -16.49 14.69
CA ASP A 279 -1.59 -17.74 15.44
C ASP A 279 -0.33 -17.73 16.32
N VAL A 280 -0.41 -18.40 17.48
CA VAL A 280 0.69 -18.47 18.46
C VAL A 280 1.20 -19.91 18.55
N GLU A 281 2.50 -20.08 18.38
CA GLU A 281 3.19 -21.37 18.43
C GLU A 281 4.22 -21.42 19.56
N ILE A 282 4.43 -22.60 20.15
CA ILE A 282 5.48 -22.83 21.16
C ILE A 282 6.59 -23.66 20.54
N LEU A 283 7.83 -23.14 20.55
CA LEU A 283 8.98 -23.76 19.91
C LEU A 283 10.10 -24.06 20.93
N PRO A 284 10.73 -25.26 20.85
CA PRO A 284 10.32 -26.39 20.02
C PRO A 284 9.08 -27.11 20.59
N ASP A 285 8.17 -27.54 19.71
CA ASP A 285 6.98 -28.33 20.07
C ASP A 285 7.35 -29.80 20.32
N ASN A 286 8.20 -30.03 21.31
CA ASN A 286 8.70 -31.37 21.65
C ASN A 286 8.64 -31.67 23.15
N PHE A 287 8.07 -30.77 23.96
CA PHE A 287 8.02 -30.84 25.42
C PHE A 287 9.39 -30.98 26.11
N THR A 288 10.51 -30.84 25.39
CA THR A 288 11.88 -30.99 25.92
C THR A 288 12.67 -29.68 25.93
N GLY A 289 12.31 -28.73 25.08
CA GLY A 289 12.94 -27.41 25.01
C GLY A 289 14.36 -27.46 24.45
N VAL A 290 14.99 -26.29 24.35
CA VAL A 290 16.41 -26.18 23.99
C VAL A 290 17.25 -26.02 25.25
N THR A 291 18.26 -26.87 25.42
CA THR A 291 19.17 -26.78 26.57
C THR A 291 20.21 -25.69 26.36
N VAL A 292 20.21 -24.67 27.21
CA VAL A 292 21.20 -23.58 27.23
C VAL A 292 22.08 -23.73 28.47
N ASN A 293 23.38 -23.94 28.26
CA ASN A 293 24.33 -24.16 29.36
C ASN A 293 24.82 -22.83 29.94
N THR A 294 25.07 -22.80 31.25
CA THR A 294 25.70 -21.64 31.90
C THR A 294 27.22 -21.68 31.77
N GLY A 295 27.86 -20.54 32.04
CA GLY A 295 29.30 -20.42 32.11
C GLY A 295 29.84 -20.79 33.50
N ALA A 296 31.00 -20.23 33.84
CA ALA A 296 31.44 -20.19 35.24
C ALA A 296 30.46 -19.36 36.10
N ALA A 297 30.59 -19.42 37.42
CA ALA A 297 29.79 -18.64 38.35
C ALA A 297 29.64 -17.17 37.89
N ASN A 298 28.40 -16.68 37.81
CA ASN A 298 28.03 -15.34 37.34
C ASN A 298 28.53 -14.96 35.94
N THR A 299 28.82 -15.94 35.09
CA THR A 299 29.32 -15.76 33.72
C THR A 299 28.36 -16.38 32.72
N TYR A 300 28.04 -15.65 31.65
CA TYR A 300 27.22 -16.19 30.57
C TYR A 300 27.93 -17.34 29.87
N GLY A 301 27.19 -18.42 29.61
CA GLY A 301 27.62 -19.52 28.78
C GLY A 301 27.71 -19.13 27.30
N ALA A 302 27.99 -20.14 26.47
CA ALA A 302 28.00 -19.97 25.02
C ALA A 302 26.59 -19.65 24.50
N ASP A 303 26.54 -18.87 23.43
CA ASP A 303 25.30 -18.57 22.72
C ASP A 303 24.73 -19.84 22.08
N THR A 304 23.46 -20.13 22.36
CA THR A 304 22.76 -21.34 21.91
C THR A 304 21.56 -20.93 21.06
N GLU A 305 21.44 -21.51 19.86
CA GLU A 305 20.29 -21.29 18.99
C GLU A 305 19.01 -21.83 19.63
N LEU A 306 18.01 -20.96 19.83
CA LEU A 306 16.68 -21.26 20.36
C LEU A 306 15.65 -21.42 19.24
N LEU A 307 15.79 -20.60 18.18
CA LEU A 307 14.98 -20.63 16.96
C LEU A 307 15.89 -20.60 15.75
N SER A 308 15.66 -21.50 14.80
CA SER A 308 16.43 -21.56 13.56
C SER A 308 15.90 -20.57 12.53
N ALA A 309 16.82 -19.81 11.93
CA ALA A 309 16.57 -18.95 10.77
C ALA A 309 15.85 -19.68 9.63
N ALA A 310 16.31 -20.89 9.27
CA ALA A 310 15.86 -21.60 8.07
C ALA A 310 14.42 -22.15 8.14
N SER A 311 13.71 -21.91 9.25
CA SER A 311 12.37 -22.45 9.48
C SER A 311 11.28 -21.39 9.47
N ARG A 312 11.62 -20.11 9.28
CA ARG A 312 10.70 -18.97 9.41
C ARG A 312 10.60 -18.23 8.07
N ASP A 313 9.46 -18.39 7.42
CA ASP A 313 9.16 -17.76 6.12
C ASP A 313 8.36 -16.45 6.28
N ASN A 314 7.88 -16.15 7.49
CA ASN A 314 7.11 -14.96 7.82
C ASN A 314 7.76 -14.13 8.94
N PRO A 315 7.51 -12.81 9.00
CA PRO A 315 7.87 -12.01 10.15
C PRO A 315 7.15 -12.50 11.41
N PHE A 316 7.76 -12.32 12.57
CA PHE A 316 7.22 -12.85 13.82
C PHE A 316 7.61 -12.00 15.03
N ARG A 317 6.89 -12.17 16.14
CA ARG A 317 7.27 -11.62 17.45
C ARG A 317 7.32 -12.71 18.51
N ILE A 318 8.18 -12.53 19.51
CA ILE A 318 8.23 -13.38 20.70
C ILE A 318 7.18 -12.86 21.68
N VAL A 319 6.21 -13.69 22.05
CA VAL A 319 5.12 -13.32 22.97
C VAL A 319 5.33 -13.84 24.39
N ALA A 320 6.10 -14.92 24.54
CA ALA A 320 6.53 -15.42 25.84
C ALA A 320 7.80 -16.26 25.73
N VAL A 321 8.53 -16.36 26.84
CA VAL A 321 9.66 -17.27 27.00
C VAL A 321 9.41 -18.12 28.25
N HIS A 322 9.52 -19.45 28.09
CA HIS A 322 9.41 -20.41 29.18
C HIS A 322 10.75 -21.01 29.50
N VAL A 323 11.02 -21.18 30.80
CA VAL A 323 12.28 -21.73 31.30
C VAL A 323 12.06 -22.89 32.27
N GLU A 324 12.91 -23.91 32.18
CA GLU A 324 13.02 -25.01 33.15
C GLU A 324 14.48 -25.13 33.61
N PRO A 325 14.83 -24.55 34.78
CA PRO A 325 16.19 -24.55 35.29
C PRO A 325 16.61 -25.90 35.89
N SER A 326 17.88 -26.27 35.76
CA SER A 326 18.38 -27.56 36.27
C SER A 326 18.52 -27.60 37.79
N THR A 327 18.64 -26.43 38.43
CA THR A 327 18.84 -26.30 39.88
C THR A 327 18.03 -25.12 40.45
N SER A 328 17.87 -25.13 41.77
CA SER A 328 17.11 -24.12 42.52
C SER A 328 18.01 -22.94 42.92
N GLU A 329 18.28 -22.04 41.97
CA GLU A 329 19.04 -20.80 42.21
C GLU A 329 18.61 -19.66 41.28
N TRP A 330 19.26 -18.49 41.35
CA TRP A 330 18.93 -17.38 40.46
C TRP A 330 19.65 -17.49 39.12
N TYR A 331 18.91 -17.25 38.04
CA TYR A 331 19.40 -17.28 36.68
C TYR A 331 19.14 -15.96 35.96
N LYS A 332 19.95 -15.70 34.92
CA LYS A 332 19.69 -14.67 33.92
C LYS A 332 19.86 -15.25 32.52
N LEU A 333 18.85 -15.09 31.68
CA LEU A 333 18.87 -15.42 30.25
C LEU A 333 18.91 -14.11 29.47
N ARG A 334 19.88 -13.96 28.57
CA ARG A 334 19.89 -12.88 27.58
C ARG A 334 19.58 -13.44 26.21
N LEU A 335 18.81 -12.70 25.42
CA LEU A 335 18.37 -13.07 24.08
C LEU A 335 19.05 -12.21 23.02
N SER A 336 19.34 -12.82 21.88
CA SER A 336 20.07 -12.20 20.76
C SER A 336 19.52 -12.70 19.44
N ASP A 337 19.51 -11.83 18.44
CA ASP A 337 19.14 -12.08 17.03
C ASP A 337 20.36 -12.12 16.09
N ASP A 338 21.56 -11.84 16.63
CA ASP A 338 22.82 -11.71 15.88
C ASP A 338 23.92 -12.68 16.36
N GLY A 339 23.51 -13.79 16.98
CA GLY A 339 24.43 -14.84 17.44
C GLY A 339 25.26 -14.46 18.67
N GLY A 340 24.73 -13.57 19.52
CA GLY A 340 25.32 -13.16 20.79
C GLY A 340 26.27 -11.97 20.68
N THR A 341 26.21 -11.20 19.59
CA THR A 341 27.01 -9.98 19.41
C THR A 341 26.36 -8.81 20.15
N SER A 342 25.05 -8.67 20.04
CA SER A 342 24.19 -7.76 20.79
C SER A 342 23.02 -8.51 21.44
N PHE A 343 22.31 -7.82 22.34
CA PHE A 343 21.22 -8.42 23.11
C PHE A 343 20.02 -7.48 23.13
N PHE A 344 18.86 -7.99 22.71
CA PHE A 344 17.62 -7.23 22.70
C PHE A 344 16.83 -7.37 24.01
N ASP A 345 17.08 -8.41 24.82
CA ASP A 345 16.45 -8.59 26.13
C ASP A 345 17.32 -9.37 27.14
N GLU A 346 17.06 -9.16 28.44
CA GLU A 346 17.61 -9.92 29.57
C GLU A 346 16.53 -10.23 30.62
N ILE A 347 16.25 -11.52 30.81
CA ILE A 347 15.25 -12.04 31.73
C ILE A 347 15.96 -12.59 32.97
N GLN A 348 15.54 -12.16 34.17
CA GLN A 348 16.00 -12.70 35.44
C GLN A 348 14.89 -13.51 36.12
N PHE A 349 15.19 -14.74 36.54
CA PHE A 349 14.20 -15.66 37.13
C PHE A 349 14.79 -16.53 38.24
N ASP A 350 13.90 -17.06 39.09
CA ASP A 350 14.22 -17.98 40.18
C ASP A 350 14.06 -19.44 39.72
N GLY A 351 15.08 -20.27 39.93
CA GLY A 351 15.13 -21.69 39.59
C GLY A 351 14.08 -22.57 40.26
N THR A 352 13.36 -22.03 41.25
CA THR A 352 12.18 -22.68 41.85
C THR A 352 10.89 -22.46 41.06
N LYS A 353 10.90 -21.59 40.05
CA LYS A 353 9.73 -21.20 39.27
C LYS A 353 9.95 -21.45 37.78
N ARG A 354 8.90 -21.95 37.13
CA ARG A 354 8.75 -21.75 35.68
C ARG A 354 8.19 -20.36 35.50
N GLU A 355 9.01 -19.42 35.04
CA GLU A 355 8.53 -18.09 34.71
C GLU A 355 8.23 -18.04 33.21
N GLY A 356 7.02 -17.57 32.89
CA GLY A 356 6.70 -17.02 31.58
C GLY A 356 6.96 -15.52 31.68
N ALA A 357 8.11 -15.07 31.22
CA ALA A 357 8.34 -13.64 31.04
C ALA A 357 7.87 -13.26 29.64
N ALA A 358 6.95 -12.29 29.54
CA ALA A 358 6.64 -11.65 28.28
C ALA A 358 7.87 -10.80 27.89
N ALA A 359 8.73 -11.34 27.05
CA ALA A 359 9.99 -10.77 26.62
C ALA A 359 9.94 -10.49 25.12
N PRO A 360 10.06 -9.23 24.64
CA PRO A 360 9.79 -7.96 25.32
C PRO A 360 8.28 -7.69 25.38
N SER A 361 7.77 -7.32 26.55
CA SER A 361 6.42 -6.75 26.72
C SER A 361 6.38 -5.32 26.14
N GLY A 362 6.25 -5.24 24.82
CA GLY A 362 6.01 -4.02 24.07
C GLY A 362 5.65 -4.47 22.66
N THR A 363 4.48 -4.08 22.18
CA THR A 363 3.89 -4.45 20.90
C THR A 363 4.71 -4.06 19.64
N GLU A 364 6.01 -3.83 19.75
CA GLU A 364 6.79 -3.11 18.73
C GLU A 364 7.97 -3.90 18.13
N HIS A 365 8.50 -4.95 18.75
CA HIS A 365 9.62 -5.67 18.16
C HIS A 365 9.16 -6.90 17.37
N ILE A 366 9.07 -6.73 16.05
CA ILE A 366 8.80 -7.77 15.06
C ILE A 366 10.11 -8.04 14.33
N PHE A 367 10.48 -9.31 14.26
CA PHE A 367 11.65 -9.82 13.55
C PHE A 367 11.25 -10.18 12.13
N ASN A 368 12.14 -9.92 11.16
CA ASN A 368 11.93 -10.35 9.77
C ASN A 368 12.01 -11.88 9.67
N ALA A 369 11.44 -12.42 8.59
CA ALA A 369 11.62 -13.80 8.17
C ALA A 369 13.12 -14.17 8.12
N GLY A 370 13.43 -15.44 8.38
CA GLY A 370 14.82 -15.89 8.43
C GLY A 370 15.64 -15.43 9.65
N THR A 371 15.07 -14.69 10.61
CA THR A 371 15.81 -14.26 11.80
C THR A 371 16.04 -15.43 12.76
N ARG A 372 17.31 -15.68 13.09
CA ARG A 372 17.71 -16.64 14.15
C ARG A 372 17.50 -16.00 15.51
N ILE A 373 16.95 -16.74 16.47
CA ILE A 373 16.94 -16.34 17.88
C ILE A 373 17.88 -17.25 18.67
N SER A 374 18.72 -16.62 19.50
CA SER A 374 19.64 -17.29 20.40
C SER A 374 19.47 -16.84 21.85
N GLY A 375 19.96 -17.66 22.76
CA GLY A 375 20.05 -17.35 24.17
C GLY A 375 21.38 -17.79 24.79
N SER A 376 21.81 -17.04 25.81
CA SER A 376 22.87 -17.47 26.73
C SER A 376 22.47 -17.20 28.17
N VAL A 377 22.84 -18.13 29.06
CA VAL A 377 22.41 -18.11 30.45
C VAL A 377 23.61 -17.99 31.38
N LYS A 378 23.41 -17.31 32.51
CA LYS A 378 24.29 -17.39 33.68
C LYS A 378 23.48 -17.67 34.94
N ASP A 379 24.16 -18.21 35.93
CA ASP A 379 23.65 -18.56 37.25
C ASP A 379 24.64 -18.15 38.35
N VAL A 380 24.27 -18.33 39.61
CA VAL A 380 25.09 -17.95 40.76
C VAL A 380 26.25 -18.91 40.93
N SER A 381 26.02 -20.22 40.76
CA SER A 381 26.98 -21.27 41.08
C SER A 381 27.90 -21.65 39.91
N GLY A 382 27.41 -21.61 38.68
CA GLY A 382 28.13 -21.96 37.46
C GLY A 382 28.08 -23.45 37.14
N GLY A 383 28.04 -23.79 35.84
CA GLY A 383 28.08 -25.18 35.36
C GLY A 383 26.73 -25.89 35.31
N ASP A 384 25.64 -25.14 35.40
CA ASP A 384 24.25 -25.60 35.29
C ASP A 384 23.68 -25.38 33.88
N ASN A 385 22.38 -25.60 33.69
CA ASN A 385 21.69 -25.35 32.44
C ASN A 385 20.21 -24.96 32.66
N VAL A 386 19.61 -24.40 31.62
CA VAL A 386 18.19 -24.08 31.55
C VAL A 386 17.64 -24.61 30.23
N LYS A 387 16.51 -25.31 30.27
CA LYS A 387 15.74 -25.58 29.05
C LYS A 387 14.87 -24.38 28.74
N VAL A 388 14.86 -23.96 27.49
CA VAL A 388 14.14 -22.79 27.02
C VAL A 388 13.14 -23.19 25.94
N TRP A 389 11.93 -22.64 26.02
CA TRP A 389 10.96 -22.60 24.93
C TRP A 389 10.61 -21.14 24.67
N ILE A 390 10.37 -20.82 23.41
CA ILE A 390 9.86 -19.52 23.00
C ILE A 390 8.45 -19.70 22.46
N GLU A 391 7.54 -18.82 22.85
CA GLU A 391 6.25 -18.68 22.19
C GLU A 391 6.37 -17.55 21.17
N ILE A 392 6.05 -17.85 19.92
CA ILE A 392 6.08 -16.89 18.82
C ILE A 392 4.67 -16.67 18.29
N GLN A 393 4.48 -15.50 17.69
CA GLN A 393 3.28 -15.15 16.95
C GLN A 393 3.71 -14.67 15.57
N GLU A 394 3.33 -15.40 14.52
CA GLU A 394 3.66 -15.06 13.12
C GLU A 394 2.72 -13.97 12.61
N CYS A 395 3.28 -12.95 11.96
CA CYS A 395 2.54 -11.82 11.41
C CYS A 395 1.88 -12.13 10.07
#